data_AF-A0A532ECU5-F1
#
_entry.id   AF-A0A532ECU5-F1
#
_cell.length_a   1.000
_cell.length_b   1.000
_cell.length_c   1.000
_cell.angle_alpha   90.00
_cell.angle_beta   90.00
_cell.angle_gamma   90.00
#
_symmetry.space_group_name_H-M   'P 1'
#
loop_
_entity.id
_entity.type
_entity.pdbx_description
1 polymer ?
#
loop_
_entity_poly.entity_id
_entity_poly.type
_entity_poly.pdbx_seq_one_letter_code
_entity_poly.pdbx_strand_id
1 'polypeptide(L)'
;MDSANQQNEASELVALTVKQVLDDGNTDTRIVVLKNDDATVTLPIWVGSAEGNAIRLAMERVVTPRPMSHDLIRSFADHLGVRIERVVITDVKGSTYYASVAFASKGVHRTLDARPSDAIALALRADCPIYATQDVLNRRTAVHLDAWINKLDTKNIEPQQA
;
A
#
# COMPACT_ATOMS: atom_id res chain seq x y z
N MET A 1 9.02 22.96 -19.58
CA MET A 1 8.81 23.50 -18.22
C MET A 1 8.60 22.38 -17.18
N ASP A 2 8.81 21.09 -17.50
CA ASP A 2 8.45 19.98 -16.59
C ASP A 2 9.58 19.40 -15.72
N SER A 3 10.84 19.72 -15.99
CA SER A 3 11.96 19.09 -15.26
C SER A 3 12.17 19.62 -13.84
N ALA A 4 11.74 20.86 -13.56
CA ALA A 4 11.88 21.47 -12.24
C ALA A 4 10.80 21.01 -11.24
N ASN A 5 9.65 20.50 -11.72
CA ASN A 5 8.54 20.08 -10.86
C ASN A 5 8.71 18.64 -10.34
N GLN A 6 9.40 17.78 -11.09
CA GLN A 6 9.69 16.40 -10.66
C GLN A 6 10.79 16.31 -9.59
N GLN A 7 11.69 17.30 -9.52
CA GLN A 7 12.75 17.34 -8.51
C GLN A 7 12.26 17.81 -7.13
N ASN A 8 11.15 18.56 -7.08
CA ASN A 8 10.56 19.02 -5.82
C ASN A 8 9.59 18.00 -5.18
N GLU A 9 9.06 17.04 -5.96
CA GLU A 9 8.21 15.96 -5.42
C GLU A 9 9.01 14.94 -4.58
N ALA A 10 10.30 14.76 -4.87
CA ALA A 10 11.12 13.75 -4.20
C ALA A 10 11.45 14.10 -2.74
N SER A 11 11.44 15.38 -2.35
CA SER A 11 11.76 15.79 -0.97
C SER A 11 10.61 15.60 0.03
N GLU A 12 9.44 15.11 -0.40
CA GLU A 12 8.27 14.88 0.46
C GLU A 12 7.77 13.43 0.47
N LEU A 13 8.53 12.48 -0.08
CA LEU A 13 8.15 11.07 -0.11
C LEU A 13 8.82 10.27 0.99
N VAL A 14 8.01 9.56 1.77
CA VAL A 14 8.48 8.63 2.80
C VAL A 14 8.33 7.21 2.28
N ALA A 15 9.44 6.47 2.24
CA ALA A 15 9.46 5.06 1.86
C ALA A 15 8.73 4.22 2.91
N LEU A 16 7.90 3.29 2.45
CA LEU A 16 7.10 2.42 3.29
C LEU A 16 7.23 0.96 2.84
N THR A 17 7.13 0.06 3.81
CA THR A 17 7.07 -1.39 3.60
C THR A 17 5.79 -1.93 4.24
N VAL A 18 5.11 -2.85 3.57
CA VAL A 18 4.00 -3.60 4.16
C VAL A 18 4.57 -4.53 5.24
N LYS A 19 4.24 -4.26 6.51
CA LYS A 19 4.69 -5.07 7.64
C LYS A 19 3.72 -6.19 7.99
N GLN A 20 2.42 -5.93 7.85
CA GLN A 20 1.39 -6.89 8.22
C GLN A 20 0.07 -6.62 7.48
N VAL A 21 -0.72 -7.69 7.31
CA VAL A 21 -2.14 -7.62 6.94
C VAL A 21 -2.94 -8.31 8.04
N LEU A 22 -3.84 -7.58 8.69
CA LEU A 22 -4.65 -8.06 9.81
C LEU A 22 -6.11 -8.19 9.42
N ASP A 23 -6.81 -9.14 10.04
CA ASP A 23 -8.26 -9.28 9.90
C ASP A 23 -8.99 -8.34 10.88
N ASP A 24 -9.94 -7.54 10.39
CA ASP A 24 -10.84 -6.79 11.26
C ASP A 24 -12.01 -7.69 11.67
N GLY A 25 -11.89 -8.35 12.83
CA GLY A 25 -12.86 -9.35 13.30
C GLY A 25 -14.33 -8.90 13.45
N ASN A 26 -14.65 -7.63 13.21
CA ASN A 26 -16.02 -7.11 13.24
C ASN A 26 -16.59 -6.79 11.85
N THR A 27 -15.80 -6.86 10.78
CA THR A 27 -16.21 -6.48 9.42
C THR A 27 -15.58 -7.39 8.36
N ASP A 28 -16.05 -7.36 7.11
CA ASP A 28 -15.37 -8.05 5.99
C ASP A 28 -14.21 -7.19 5.41
N THR A 29 -13.43 -6.60 6.31
CA THR A 29 -12.29 -5.76 5.95
C THR A 29 -11.00 -6.28 6.57
N ARG A 30 -9.89 -5.86 5.97
CA ARG A 30 -8.53 -6.14 6.44
C ARG A 30 -7.78 -4.83 6.59
N ILE A 31 -6.78 -4.85 7.46
CA ILE A 31 -5.95 -3.68 7.77
C ILE A 31 -4.54 -3.95 7.27
N VAL A 32 -4.11 -3.19 6.26
CA VAL A 32 -2.75 -3.22 5.74
C VAL A 32 -1.92 -2.22 6.53
N VAL A 33 -0.91 -2.71 7.24
CA VAL A 33 -0.03 -1.89 8.07
C VAL A 33 1.25 -1.61 7.30
N LEU A 34 1.43 -0.36 6.89
CA LEU A 34 2.67 0.11 6.26
C LEU A 34 3.54 0.83 7.30
N LYS A 35 4.85 0.59 7.28
CA LYS A 35 5.82 1.31 8.11
C LYS A 35 7.04 1.72 7.33
N ASN A 36 7.67 2.82 7.73
CA ASN A 36 9.03 3.12 7.28
C ASN A 36 10.06 2.25 8.01
N ASP A 37 11.32 2.31 7.59
CA ASP A 37 12.37 1.38 8.05
C ASP A 37 12.71 1.54 9.53
N ASP A 38 12.70 2.76 10.05
CA ASP A 38 12.94 3.04 11.48
C ASP A 38 11.69 2.85 12.37
N ALA A 39 10.56 2.45 11.77
CA ALA A 39 9.27 2.25 12.41
C ALA A 39 8.68 3.48 13.15
N THR A 40 9.19 4.68 12.90
CA THR A 40 8.65 5.94 13.46
C THR A 40 7.36 6.37 12.78
N VAL A 41 7.13 5.91 11.55
CA VAL A 41 5.93 6.15 10.76
C VAL A 41 5.17 4.84 10.63
N THR A 42 3.91 4.84 11.07
CA THR A 42 2.94 3.77 10.78
C THR A 42 1.74 4.36 10.03
N LEU A 43 1.34 3.71 8.95
CA LEU A 43 0.18 4.06 8.13
C LEU A 43 -0.73 2.83 7.98
N PRO A 44 -1.83 2.75 8.75
CA PRO A 44 -2.85 1.73 8.55
C PRO A 44 -3.81 2.13 7.42
N ILE A 45 -4.10 1.18 6.52
CA ILE A 45 -5.10 1.34 5.45
C ILE A 45 -6.10 0.19 5.53
N TRP A 46 -7.39 0.52 5.63
CA TRP A 46 -8.47 -0.45 5.56
C TRP A 46 -8.77 -0.78 4.10
N VAL A 47 -8.87 -2.08 3.81
CA VAL A 47 -9.17 -2.61 2.48
C VAL A 47 -10.22 -3.70 2.60
N GLY A 48 -10.92 -4.02 1.50
CA GLY A 48 -11.81 -5.18 1.47
C GLY A 48 -11.04 -6.49 1.67
N SER A 49 -11.74 -7.53 2.13
CA SER A 49 -11.13 -8.84 2.40
C SER A 49 -10.43 -9.43 1.17
N ALA A 50 -11.02 -9.28 -0.01
CA ALA A 50 -10.44 -9.74 -1.28
C ALA A 50 -9.11 -9.02 -1.59
N GLU A 51 -9.10 -7.69 -1.48
CA GLU A 51 -7.89 -6.88 -1.67
C GLU A 51 -6.80 -7.20 -0.65
N GLY A 52 -7.15 -7.30 0.63
CA GLY A 52 -6.20 -7.62 1.68
C GLY A 52 -5.59 -9.03 1.51
N ASN A 53 -6.36 -10.00 1.05
CA ASN A 53 -5.84 -11.32 0.70
C ASN A 53 -4.84 -11.25 -0.47
N ALA A 54 -5.14 -10.47 -1.51
CA ALA A 54 -4.22 -10.30 -2.64
C ALA A 54 -2.88 -9.67 -2.24
N ILE A 55 -2.91 -8.73 -1.28
CA ILE A 55 -1.71 -8.12 -0.68
C ILE A 55 -0.96 -9.12 0.20
N ARG A 56 -1.67 -9.82 1.08
CA ARG A 56 -1.07 -10.81 2.00
C ARG A 56 -0.31 -11.90 1.25
N LEU A 57 -0.93 -12.49 0.22
CA LEU A 57 -0.30 -13.52 -0.60
C LEU A 57 0.98 -13.01 -1.29
N ALA A 58 0.99 -11.75 -1.77
CA ALA A 58 2.18 -11.16 -2.37
C ALA A 58 3.27 -10.85 -1.34
N MET A 59 2.89 -10.31 -0.18
CA MET A 59 3.80 -10.03 0.94
C MET A 59 4.49 -11.32 1.42
N GLU A 60 3.74 -12.41 1.53
CA GLU A 60 4.22 -13.73 1.94
C GLU A 60 4.89 -14.51 0.80
N ARG A 61 4.94 -13.93 -0.41
CA ARG A 61 5.50 -14.55 -1.62
C ARG A 61 4.90 -15.93 -1.93
N VAL A 62 3.61 -16.10 -1.66
CA VAL A 62 2.88 -17.34 -1.92
C VAL A 62 2.65 -17.50 -3.42
N VAL A 63 3.11 -18.62 -3.97
CA VAL A 63 2.88 -18.98 -5.38
C VAL A 63 1.52 -19.65 -5.52
N THR A 64 0.63 -19.06 -6.32
CA THR A 64 -0.69 -19.63 -6.61
C THR A 64 -0.65 -20.52 -7.86
N PRO A 65 -1.52 -21.55 -7.99
CA PRO A 65 -1.53 -22.44 -9.16
C PRO A 65 -1.85 -21.73 -10.48
N ARG A 66 -2.59 -20.62 -10.43
CA ARG A 66 -2.91 -19.74 -11.55
C ARG A 66 -2.61 -18.30 -11.16
N PRO A 67 -2.19 -17.45 -12.12
CA PRO A 67 -1.94 -16.03 -11.86
C PRO A 67 -3.19 -15.33 -11.31
N MET A 68 -3.04 -14.53 -10.26
CA MET A 68 -4.07 -13.63 -9.76
C MET A 68 -4.13 -12.35 -10.62
N SER A 69 -5.12 -11.50 -10.40
CA SER A 69 -5.33 -10.27 -11.18
C SER A 69 -4.08 -9.39 -11.26
N HIS A 70 -3.39 -9.17 -10.13
CA HIS A 70 -2.18 -8.34 -10.11
C HIS A 70 -0.97 -9.05 -10.74
N ASP A 71 -0.90 -10.38 -10.70
CA ASP A 71 0.12 -11.16 -11.44
C ASP A 71 -0.10 -11.03 -12.95
N LEU A 72 -1.37 -11.09 -13.38
CA LEU A 72 -1.74 -10.87 -14.77
C LEU A 72 -1.36 -9.46 -15.24
N ILE A 73 -1.66 -8.42 -14.45
CA ILE A 73 -1.32 -7.02 -14.76
C ILE A 73 0.20 -6.84 -14.87
N ARG A 74 0.98 -7.38 -13.91
CA ARG A 74 2.45 -7.37 -13.97
C ARG A 74 2.94 -8.04 -15.26
N SER A 75 2.42 -9.22 -15.57
CA SER A 75 2.80 -9.95 -16.78
C SER A 75 2.47 -9.15 -18.04
N PHE A 76 1.30 -8.48 -18.11
CA PHE A 76 0.97 -7.59 -19.23
C PHE A 76 1.97 -6.44 -19.36
N ALA A 77 2.33 -5.81 -18.24
CA ALA A 77 3.32 -4.73 -18.24
C ALA A 77 4.67 -5.22 -18.78
N ASP A 78 5.16 -6.37 -18.29
CA ASP A 78 6.41 -6.99 -18.74
C ASP A 78 6.40 -7.26 -20.26
N HIS A 79 5.34 -7.86 -20.78
CA HIS A 79 5.23 -8.20 -22.21
C HIS A 79 5.09 -6.97 -23.12
N LEU A 80 4.60 -5.85 -22.58
CA LEU A 80 4.46 -4.59 -23.31
C LEU A 80 5.69 -3.67 -23.16
N GLY A 81 6.74 -4.12 -22.45
CA GLY A 81 7.92 -3.31 -22.16
C GLY A 81 7.59 -2.10 -21.29
N VAL A 82 6.65 -2.26 -20.36
CA VAL A 82 6.25 -1.28 -19.36
C VAL A 82 6.92 -1.65 -18.03
N ARG A 83 7.78 -0.78 -17.53
CA ARG A 83 8.40 -0.93 -16.20
C ARG A 83 7.55 -0.20 -15.18
N ILE A 84 7.04 -0.92 -14.19
CA ILE A 84 6.41 -0.31 -13.00
C ILE A 84 7.54 0.19 -12.10
N GLU A 85 7.59 1.49 -11.83
CA GLU A 85 8.76 2.12 -11.21
C GLU A 85 8.60 2.32 -9.71
N ARG A 86 7.41 2.73 -9.28
CA ARG A 86 7.06 2.96 -7.86
C ARG A 86 5.56 3.13 -7.72
N VAL A 87 5.08 3.02 -6.50
CA VAL A 87 3.73 3.47 -6.14
C VAL A 87 3.79 4.52 -5.04
N VAL A 88 2.83 5.44 -5.06
CA VAL A 88 2.76 6.54 -4.09
C VAL A 88 1.34 6.63 -3.57
N ILE A 89 1.15 6.58 -2.26
CA ILE A 89 -0.10 6.97 -1.60
C ILE A 89 -0.08 8.51 -1.54
N THR A 90 -0.93 9.15 -2.32
CA THR A 90 -0.79 10.57 -2.69
C THR A 90 -1.67 11.50 -1.88
N ASP A 91 -2.87 11.07 -1.50
CA ASP A 91 -3.86 11.92 -0.81
C ASP A 91 -4.80 11.11 0.08
N VAL A 92 -5.47 11.80 1.00
CA VAL A 92 -6.56 11.26 1.83
C VAL A 92 -7.68 12.30 1.93
N LYS A 93 -8.89 11.91 1.53
CA LYS A 93 -10.10 12.76 1.64
C LYS A 93 -11.14 12.05 2.48
N GLY A 94 -11.42 12.57 3.66
CA GLY A 94 -12.23 11.86 4.65
C GLY A 94 -11.54 10.57 5.08
N SER A 95 -12.15 9.43 4.79
CA SER A 95 -11.60 8.09 5.04
C SER A 95 -11.04 7.41 3.78
N THR A 96 -11.08 8.08 2.62
CA THR A 96 -10.69 7.50 1.34
C THR A 96 -9.27 7.93 0.98
N TYR A 97 -8.36 6.96 0.94
CA TYR A 97 -6.99 7.15 0.47
C TYR A 97 -6.92 6.99 -1.04
N TYR A 98 -6.04 7.78 -1.66
CA TYR A 98 -5.72 7.75 -3.09
C TYR A 98 -4.27 7.35 -3.28
N ALA A 99 -4.00 6.65 -4.37
CA ALA A 99 -2.65 6.27 -4.74
C ALA A 99 -2.41 6.46 -6.23
N SER A 100 -1.16 6.36 -6.61
CA SER A 100 -0.75 6.39 -8.00
C SER A 100 0.34 5.36 -8.27
N VAL A 101 0.34 4.84 -9.49
CA VAL A 101 1.37 3.92 -10.00
C VAL A 101 2.18 4.68 -11.04
N ALA A 102 3.45 4.92 -10.76
CA ALA A 102 4.38 5.48 -11.73
C ALA A 102 5.00 4.35 -12.56
N PHE A 103 5.02 4.52 -13.88
CA PHE A 103 5.57 3.55 -14.81
C PHE A 103 6.26 4.23 -15.99
N ALA A 104 7.19 3.51 -16.61
CA ALA A 104 7.87 3.96 -17.81
C ALA A 104 7.67 2.99 -18.97
N SER A 105 7.50 3.52 -20.18
CA SER A 105 7.50 2.74 -21.42
C SER A 105 8.12 3.56 -22.53
N LYS A 106 9.06 2.96 -23.27
CA LYS A 106 9.78 3.62 -24.38
C LYS A 106 10.39 4.98 -23.98
N GLY A 107 10.91 5.08 -22.77
CA GLY A 107 11.50 6.31 -22.21
C GLY A 107 10.50 7.37 -21.76
N VAL A 108 9.19 7.12 -21.88
CA VAL A 108 8.15 8.04 -21.41
C VAL A 108 7.67 7.60 -20.03
N HIS A 109 7.80 8.50 -19.06
CA HIS A 109 7.29 8.31 -17.69
C HIS A 109 5.85 8.79 -17.60
N ARG A 110 5.00 7.99 -16.96
CA ARG A 110 3.59 8.27 -16.75
C ARG A 110 3.16 7.83 -15.36
N THR A 111 2.04 8.40 -14.93
CA THR A 111 1.41 8.08 -13.65
C THR A 111 -0.03 7.69 -13.92
N LEU A 112 -0.49 6.61 -13.28
CA LEU A 112 -1.88 6.14 -13.31
C LEU A 112 -2.50 6.32 -11.93
N ASP A 113 -3.73 6.83 -11.87
CA ASP A 113 -4.53 6.82 -10.64
C ASP A 113 -4.88 5.38 -10.23
N ALA A 114 -4.83 5.10 -8.93
CA ALA A 114 -5.09 3.78 -8.39
C ALA A 114 -5.64 3.85 -6.96
N ARG A 115 -6.44 2.83 -6.58
CA ARG A 115 -6.71 2.58 -5.17
C ARG A 115 -5.41 2.12 -4.49
N PRO A 116 -5.16 2.50 -3.22
CA PRO A 116 -3.99 2.04 -2.49
C PRO A 116 -3.84 0.52 -2.46
N SER A 117 -4.95 -0.22 -2.32
CA SER A 117 -4.93 -1.68 -2.31
C SER A 117 -4.33 -2.28 -3.59
N ASP A 118 -4.77 -1.79 -4.75
CA ASP A 118 -4.29 -2.25 -6.04
C ASP A 118 -2.84 -1.86 -6.28
N ALA A 119 -2.49 -0.61 -5.94
CA ALA A 119 -1.12 -0.10 -6.07
C ALA A 119 -0.14 -0.91 -5.21
N ILE A 120 -0.48 -1.16 -3.93
CA ILE A 120 0.35 -1.95 -3.01
C ILE A 120 0.48 -3.40 -3.50
N ALA A 121 -0.63 -4.04 -3.88
CA ALA A 121 -0.62 -5.43 -4.37
C ALA A 121 0.22 -5.59 -5.65
N LEU A 122 0.21 -4.58 -6.52
CA LEU A 122 1.03 -4.55 -7.73
C LEU A 122 2.51 -4.29 -7.41
N ALA A 123 2.81 -3.34 -6.51
CA ALA A 123 4.18 -3.00 -6.12
C ALA A 123 4.93 -4.19 -5.52
N LEU A 124 4.27 -4.96 -4.64
CA LEU A 124 4.82 -6.17 -4.04
C LEU A 124 5.16 -7.25 -5.09
N ARG A 125 4.39 -7.35 -6.17
CA ARG A 125 4.64 -8.32 -7.25
C ARG A 125 5.67 -7.83 -8.27
N ALA A 126 5.70 -6.52 -8.50
CA ALA A 126 6.65 -5.88 -9.39
C ALA A 126 8.02 -5.60 -8.73
N ASP A 127 8.15 -5.91 -7.43
CA ASP A 127 9.31 -5.58 -6.60
C ASP A 127 9.71 -4.09 -6.72
N CYS A 128 8.71 -3.19 -6.76
CA CYS A 128 8.93 -1.76 -6.84
C CYS A 128 8.64 -1.06 -5.50
N PRO A 129 9.31 0.08 -5.21
CA PRO A 129 9.17 0.77 -3.94
C PRO A 129 7.78 1.40 -3.75
N ILE A 130 7.31 1.37 -2.50
CA ILE A 130 6.07 1.98 -2.04
C ILE A 130 6.42 3.24 -1.25
N TYR A 131 5.77 4.35 -1.57
CA TYR A 131 5.91 5.63 -0.88
C TYR A 131 4.57 6.15 -0.40
N ALA A 132 4.61 7.07 0.57
CA ALA A 132 3.51 7.99 0.87
C ALA A 132 4.03 9.43 0.86
N THR A 133 3.17 10.39 0.51
CA THR A 133 3.48 11.81 0.67
C THR A 133 3.49 12.20 2.14
N GLN A 134 4.35 13.13 2.51
CA GLN A 134 4.40 13.67 3.87
C GLN A 134 3.06 14.28 4.28
N ASP A 135 2.34 14.90 3.33
CA ASP A 135 1.00 15.44 3.55
C ASP A 135 -0.01 14.35 3.98
N VAL A 136 -0.03 13.19 3.32
CA VAL A 136 -0.86 12.05 3.76
C VAL A 136 -0.47 11.60 5.17
N LEU A 137 0.83 11.54 5.47
CA LEU A 137 1.31 11.15 6.79
C LEU A 137 1.00 12.18 7.88
N ASN A 138 0.84 13.46 7.52
CA ASN A 138 0.45 14.52 8.46
C ASN A 138 -1.06 14.58 8.64
N ARG A 139 -1.83 14.34 7.58
CA ARG A 139 -3.30 14.33 7.58
C ARG A 139 -3.89 13.02 8.09
N ARG A 140 -3.08 11.96 8.24
CA ARG A 140 -3.52 10.72 8.90
C ARG A 140 -4.10 11.10 10.25
N THR A 141 -5.41 10.94 10.41
CA THR A 141 -6.08 11.32 11.64
C THR A 141 -5.62 10.33 12.72
N ALA A 142 -4.84 10.83 13.70
CA ALA A 142 -4.43 10.07 14.89
C ALA A 142 -5.61 9.32 15.54
N VAL A 143 -6.81 9.87 15.41
CA VAL A 143 -8.10 9.30 15.84
C VAL A 143 -8.33 7.85 15.35
N HIS A 144 -7.89 7.48 14.14
CA HIS A 144 -8.05 6.11 13.64
C HIS A 144 -6.95 5.15 14.10
N LEU A 145 -5.75 5.67 14.37
CA LEU A 145 -4.64 4.88 14.88
C LEU A 145 -4.83 4.56 16.36
N ASP A 146 -5.22 5.53 17.19
CA ASP A 146 -5.44 5.33 18.62
C ASP A 146 -6.62 4.39 18.88
N ALA A 147 -7.73 4.57 18.16
CA ALA A 147 -8.87 3.65 18.22
C ALA A 147 -8.52 2.24 17.76
N TRP A 148 -7.58 2.10 16.81
CA TRP A 148 -7.09 0.81 16.34
C TRP A 148 -6.06 0.18 17.29
N ILE A 149 -5.10 0.94 17.82
CA ILE A 149 -4.15 0.50 18.86
C ILE A 149 -4.95 -0.02 20.05
N ASN A 150 -5.95 0.73 20.52
CA ASN A 150 -6.83 0.31 21.61
C ASN A 150 -7.58 -1.00 21.29
N LYS A 151 -7.98 -1.22 20.03
CA LYS A 151 -8.61 -2.48 19.59
C LYS A 151 -7.64 -3.66 19.52
N LEU A 152 -6.36 -3.43 19.24
CA LEU A 152 -5.34 -4.48 19.28
C LEU A 152 -4.99 -4.87 20.71
N ASP A 153 -4.84 -3.88 21.60
CA ASP A 153 -4.54 -4.13 23.01
C ASP A 153 -5.66 -4.90 23.69
N THR A 154 -6.93 -4.61 23.37
CA THR A 154 -8.08 -5.37 23.92
C THR A 154 -8.14 -6.81 23.43
N LYS A 155 -7.69 -7.14 22.22
CA LYS A 155 -7.62 -8.53 21.73
C LYS A 155 -6.47 -9.33 22.31
N ASN A 156 -5.45 -8.69 22.89
CA ASN A 156 -4.35 -9.36 23.59
C ASN A 156 -4.65 -9.65 25.08
N ILE A 157 -5.86 -9.34 25.56
CA ILE A 157 -6.33 -9.63 26.93
C ILE A 157 -7.54 -10.56 26.89
N GLU A 158 -7.41 -11.70 26.21
CA GLU A 158 -8.23 -12.87 26.55
C GLU A 158 -7.30 -13.94 27.11
N PRO A 159 -7.33 -14.23 28.42
CA PRO A 159 -6.64 -15.39 28.94
C PRO A 159 -7.27 -16.62 28.30
N GLN A 160 -6.45 -17.40 27.59
CA GLN A 160 -6.80 -18.74 27.14
C GLN A 160 -7.22 -19.56 28.37
N GLN A 161 -8.53 -19.65 28.63
CA GLN A 161 -9.07 -20.45 29.72
C GLN A 161 -9.19 -21.90 29.24
N ALA A 162 -8.32 -22.72 29.86
CA ALA A 162 -8.34 -24.16 30.14
C ALA A 162 -9.27 -25.08 29.32
#